data_AF-A0A7C1GTY0-F1
#
_entry.id   AF-A0A7C1GTY0-F1
#
_cell.length_a   1.000
_cell.length_b   1.000
_cell.length_c   1.000
_cell.angle_alpha   90.00
_cell.angle_beta   90.00
_cell.angle_gamma   90.00
#
_symmetry.space_group_name_H-M   'P 1'
#
loop_
_entity.id
_entity.type
_entity.pdbx_description
1 polymer ?
#
loop_
_entity_poly.entity_id
_entity_poly.type
_entity_poly.pdbx_seq_one_letter_code
_entity_poly.pdbx_strand_id
1 'polypeptide(L)' 'MGGLITIVMGVVMFCGVVLSLVGVLLAAKAKLVPSGDVRILINEDAEKAITTPA' A
#
# COMPACT_ATOMS: atom_id res chain seq x y z
N MET A 1 9.90 -39.67 -6.84
CA MET A 1 10.08 -38.35 -7.48
C MET A 1 8.93 -37.35 -7.26
N GLY A 2 7.72 -37.76 -6.83
CA GLY A 2 6.58 -36.83 -6.67
C GLY A 2 6.58 -35.97 -5.39
N GLY A 3 7.15 -36.44 -4.28
CA GLY A 3 7.03 -35.76 -2.98
C GLY A 3 7.66 -34.37 -2.90
N LEU A 4 8.82 -34.16 -3.54
CA LEU A 4 9.48 -32.85 -3.58
C LEU A 4 8.60 -31.82 -4.31
N ILE A 5 7.95 -32.22 -5.41
CA ILE A 5 7.07 -31.35 -6.20
C ILE A 5 5.87 -30.90 -5.34
N THR A 6 5.27 -31.82 -4.57
CA THR A 6 4.15 -31.49 -3.68
C THR A 6 4.55 -30.49 -2.60
N ILE A 7 5.72 -30.66 -1.99
CA ILE A 7 6.23 -29.75 -0.95
C ILE A 7 6.47 -28.36 -1.54
N VAL A 8 7.19 -28.29 -2.67
CA VAL A 8 7.50 -27.01 -3.32
C VAL A 8 6.23 -26.28 -3.74
N MET A 9 5.27 -26.98 -4.36
CA MET A 9 3.96 -26.41 -4.72
C MET A 9 3.20 -25.89 -3.50
N GLY A 10 3.18 -26.65 -2.39
CA GLY A 10 2.52 -26.23 -1.15
C GLY A 10 3.12 -24.96 -0.56
N VAL A 11 4.45 -24.88 -0.49
CA VAL A 11 5.17 -23.69 0.00
C VAL A 11 4.91 -22.48 -0.89
N VAL A 12 4.97 -22.65 -2.21
CA VAL A 12 4.71 -21.57 -3.18
C VAL A 12 3.29 -21.04 -3.06
N MET A 13 2.29 -21.93 -2.96
CA MET A 13 0.88 -21.51 -2.80
C MET A 13 0.65 -20.78 -1.49
N PHE A 14 1.22 -21.26 -0.38
CA PHE A 14 1.10 -20.60 0.93
C PHE A 14 1.71 -19.20 0.90
N CYS A 15 2.97 -19.09 0.46
CA CYS A 15 3.64 -17.80 0.33
C CYS A 15 2.89 -16.87 -0.64
N GLY A 16 2.38 -17.41 -1.75
CA GLY A 16 1.61 -16.67 -2.74
C GLY A 16 0.35 -16.05 -2.16
N VAL A 17 -0.43 -16.81 -1.37
CA VAL A 17 -1.63 -16.29 -0.71
C VAL A 17 -1.29 -15.20 0.32
N VAL A 18 -0.27 -15.42 1.15
CA VAL A 18 0.15 -14.44 2.16
C VAL A 18 0.62 -13.14 1.50
N LEU A 19 1.48 -13.23 0.48
CA LEU A 19 1.98 -12.07 -0.27
C LEU A 19 0.87 -11.37 -1.03
N SER A 20 -0.08 -12.11 -1.62
CA SER A 20 -1.24 -11.54 -2.29
C SER A 20 -2.09 -10.71 -1.32
N LEU A 21 -2.39 -11.26 -0.14
CA LEU A 21 -3.15 -10.56 0.88
C LEU A 21 -2.45 -9.29 1.35
N VAL A 22 -1.16 -9.38 1.69
CA VAL A 22 -0.34 -8.21 2.08
C VAL A 22 -0.30 -7.18 0.95
N GLY A 23 -0.16 -7.63 -0.31
CA GLY A 23 -0.20 -6.76 -1.48
C GLY A 23 -1.50 -5.98 -1.61
N VAL A 24 -2.66 -6.63 -1.40
CA VAL A 24 -3.97 -5.96 -1.38
C VAL A 24 -4.04 -4.93 -0.25
N LEU A 25 -3.60 -5.28 0.96
CA LEU A 25 -3.59 -4.37 2.11
C LEU A 25 -2.70 -3.15 1.87
N LEU A 26 -1.51 -3.34 1.29
CA LEU A 26 -0.59 -2.24 0.96
C LEU A 26 -1.17 -1.35 -0.14
N ALA A 27 -1.80 -1.93 -1.17
CA ALA A 27 -2.46 -1.15 -2.23
C ALA A 27 -3.61 -0.31 -1.67
N ALA A 28 -4.42 -0.86 -0.76
CA ALA A 28 -5.45 -0.11 -0.06
C ALA A 28 -4.85 1.02 0.79
N LYS A 29 -3.81 0.74 1.60
CA LYS A 29 -3.09 1.74 2.39
C LYS A 29 -2.54 2.87 1.54
N ALA A 30 -1.95 2.56 0.38
CA ALA A 30 -1.37 3.55 -0.52
C ALA A 30 -2.39 4.56 -1.05
N LYS A 31 -3.68 4.17 -1.12
CA LYS A 31 -4.78 5.06 -1.55
C LYS A 31 -5.50 5.75 -0.40
N LEU A 32 -5.55 5.14 0.77
CA LEU A 32 -6.33 5.62 1.91
C LEU A 32 -5.51 6.51 2.86
N VAL A 33 -4.18 6.48 2.78
CA VAL A 33 -3.31 7.38 3.54
C VAL A 33 -2.92 8.55 2.64
N PRO A 34 -3.32 9.79 2.97
CA PRO A 34 -2.87 10.97 2.24
C PRO A 34 -1.34 10.97 2.19
N SER A 35 -0.81 10.91 0.98
CA SER A 35 0.63 10.97 0.73
C SER A 35 0.83 12.05 -0.33
N GLY A 36 1.44 13.16 0.07
CA GLY A 36 1.63 14.32 -0.80
C GLY A 36 1.59 15.63 -0.03
N ASP A 37 1.80 16.72 -0.74
CA ASP A 37 1.82 18.04 -0.14
C ASP A 37 0.43 18.46 0.35
N VAL A 38 0.36 18.89 1.60
CA VAL A 38 -0.84 19.45 2.22
C VAL A 38 -0.88 20.95 1.94
N ARG A 39 -1.99 21.41 1.37
CA ARG A 39 -2.23 22.83 1.13
C ARG A 39 -3.11 23.41 2.24
N ILE A 40 -2.51 24.24 3.09
CA ILE A 40 -3.18 24.87 4.23
C ILE A 40 -3.65 26.27 3.80
N LEU A 41 -4.96 26.52 3.90
CA LEU A 41 -5.58 27.82 3.61
C LEU A 41 -5.53 28.70 4.86
N ILE A 42 -5.12 29.96 4.71
CA ILE A 42 -5.15 30.94 5.80
C ILE A 42 -6.42 31.76 5.64
N ASN A 43 -7.35 31.69 6.61
CA ASN A 43 -8.64 32.40 6.56
C ASN A 43 -9.42 32.13 5.25
N GLU A 44 -9.41 30.88 4.77
CA GLU A 44 -10.09 30.45 3.53
C GLU A 44 -9.60 31.15 2.24
N ASP A 45 -8.49 31.89 2.32
CA ASP A 45 -7.89 32.60 1.19
C ASP A 45 -6.87 31.70 0.45
N ALA A 46 -7.15 31.45 -0.83
CA ALA A 46 -6.30 30.61 -1.68
C ALA A 46 -4.97 31.27 -2.06
N GLU A 47 -4.90 32.60 -2.11
CA GLU A 47 -3.66 33.32 -2.46
C GLU A 47 -2.64 33.29 -1.31
N LYS A 48 -3.12 33.09 -0.08
CA LYS A 48 -2.29 32.98 1.13
C LYS A 48 -1.98 31.53 1.51
N ALA A 49 -2.29 30.56 0.65
CA ALA A 49 -2.10 29.16 0.98
C ALA A 49 -0.61 28.78 1.11
N ILE A 50 -0.29 27.97 2.11
CA ILE A 50 1.04 27.39 2.29
C ILE A 50 1.01 25.89 1.98
N THR A 51 2.06 25.43 1.29
CA THR A 51 2.23 24.02 0.93
C THR A 51 3.32 23.42 1.81
N THR A 52 3.00 22.34 2.51
CA THR A 52 3.96 21.59 3.33
C THR A 52 3.87 20.09 3.02
N PRO A 53 4.97 19.33 3.09
CA PRO A 53 4.86 17.88 3.00
C PRO A 53 3.97 17.34 4.14
N ALA A 54 3.14 16.33 3.83
CA ALA A 54 2.32 15.60 4.82
C ALA A 54 3.16 14.83 5.83
#